data_AF-S2S2Q4-F1
#
_entry.id   AF-S2S2Q4-F1
#
_cell.length_a   1.000
_cell.length_b   1.000
_cell.length_c   1.000
_cell.angle_alpha   90.00
_cell.angle_beta   90.00
_cell.angle_gamma   90.00
#
_symmetry.space_group_name_H-M   'P 1'
#
loop_
_entity.id
_entity.type
_entity.pdbx_description
1 polymer ?
#
loop_
_entity_poly.entity_id
_entity_poly.type
_entity_poly.pdbx_seq_one_letter_code
_entity_poly.pdbx_strand_id
1 'polypeptide(L)'
;PWCLLICRHLSTLITEANYPEWQAWMLISELLACADYLSDDSRQLAGQYDRFLAGQPEPEAWEKHAFGVANDYFDDAIGQYYGQTYFGADAKADITAMVKEILQQYQVQLEHNTWLSPATKQKAIRKLATMKIKMGYPDQLFPLYATLHVEPEADLLPTILQLSQQTQDFWLQQVGQPVDRNVWGMPGHLVNACYDPMKNDITFPAGILQPPYYSLNWTRAQNLGGTGATIGHEISHSFDNNGALYDEYGTLNNWWTVEDKQAFDKLVTAIADQFDGLLYEGIKVNGRLTVSENIADNAGM
;
A
#
# COMPACT_ATOMS: atom_id res chain seq x y z
N PRO A 1 0.03 -16.10 -10.12
CA PRO A 1 0.59 -17.42 -10.57
C PRO A 1 0.91 -18.38 -9.41
N TRP A 2 1.59 -17.92 -8.36
CA TRP A 2 1.98 -18.74 -7.20
C TRP A 2 0.81 -19.21 -6.32
N CYS A 3 -0.14 -18.33 -5.97
CA CYS A 3 -1.32 -18.73 -5.17
C CYS A 3 -2.17 -19.80 -5.89
N LEU A 4 -2.34 -19.68 -7.21
CA LEU A 4 -3.02 -20.70 -8.02
C LEU A 4 -2.26 -22.03 -8.07
N LEU A 5 -0.92 -21.99 -8.01
CA LEU A 5 -0.09 -23.19 -7.97
C LEU A 5 -0.25 -23.90 -6.61
N ILE A 6 -0.19 -23.15 -5.51
CA ILE A 6 -0.34 -23.68 -4.14
C ILE A 6 -1.72 -24.32 -3.97
N CYS A 7 -2.81 -23.63 -4.33
CA CYS A 7 -4.16 -24.18 -4.19
C CYS A 7 -4.35 -25.49 -4.99
N ARG A 8 -3.74 -25.61 -6.18
CA ARG A 8 -3.83 -26.82 -7.01
C ARG A 8 -3.08 -28.02 -6.43
N HIS A 9 -2.05 -27.78 -5.62
CA HIS A 9 -1.25 -28.82 -5.00
C HIS A 9 -1.64 -29.09 -3.55
N LEU A 10 -2.60 -28.36 -2.99
CA LEU A 10 -3.00 -28.52 -1.59
C LEU A 10 -3.40 -29.95 -1.26
N SER A 11 -4.12 -30.63 -2.17
CA SER A 11 -4.50 -32.05 -2.02
C SER A 11 -3.33 -33.04 -2.07
N THR A 12 -2.17 -32.60 -2.56
CA THR A 12 -0.93 -33.38 -2.54
C THR A 12 0.00 -33.01 -1.39
N LEU A 13 -0.13 -31.78 -0.88
CA LEU A 13 0.65 -31.28 0.25
C LEU A 13 0.05 -31.72 1.59
N ILE A 14 -1.28 -31.83 1.68
CA ILE A 14 -1.98 -32.29 2.87
C ILE A 14 -2.78 -33.55 2.51
N THR A 15 -2.22 -34.70 2.91
CA THR A 15 -2.78 -36.04 2.72
C THR A 15 -2.87 -36.74 4.07
N GLU A 16 -3.62 -37.83 4.16
CA GLU A 16 -3.68 -38.63 5.39
C GLU A 16 -2.29 -39.11 5.86
N ALA A 17 -1.41 -39.45 4.91
CA ALA A 17 -0.08 -39.98 5.20
C ALA A 17 0.89 -38.95 5.79
N ASN A 18 0.78 -37.67 5.39
CA ASN A 18 1.67 -36.59 5.85
C ASN A 18 0.95 -35.54 6.72
N TYR A 19 -0.31 -35.78 7.11
CA TYR A 19 -1.06 -34.92 8.01
C TYR A 19 -0.32 -34.57 9.31
N PRO A 20 0.47 -35.47 9.94
CA PRO A 20 1.24 -35.12 11.13
C PRO A 20 2.25 -33.96 10.90
N GLU A 21 2.80 -33.83 9.69
CA GLU A 21 3.71 -32.73 9.34
C GLU A 21 2.96 -31.39 9.29
N TRP A 22 1.79 -31.40 8.62
CA TRP A 22 0.89 -30.24 8.60
C TRP A 22 0.44 -29.85 10.01
N GLN A 23 0.05 -30.82 10.83
CA GLN A 23 -0.39 -30.56 12.19
C GLN A 23 0.73 -29.93 13.03
N ALA A 24 1.97 -30.41 12.91
CA ALA A 24 3.11 -29.82 13.59
C ALA A 24 3.35 -28.37 13.14
N TRP A 25 3.32 -28.11 11.83
CA TRP A 25 3.45 -26.76 11.27
C TRP A 25 2.33 -25.83 11.77
N MET A 26 1.08 -26.29 11.77
CA MET A 26 -0.08 -25.52 12.21
C MET A 26 0.02 -25.16 13.68
N LEU A 27 0.40 -26.11 14.55
CA LEU A 27 0.56 -25.84 15.99
C LEU A 27 1.66 -24.83 16.27
N ILE A 28 2.80 -24.92 15.57
CA ILE A 28 3.89 -23.95 15.72
C ILE A 28 3.44 -22.57 15.22
N SER A 29 2.78 -22.51 14.06
CA SER A 29 2.31 -21.26 13.47
C SER A 29 1.29 -20.56 14.35
N GLU A 30 0.34 -21.31 14.92
CA GLU A 30 -0.66 -20.78 15.86
C GLU A 30 0.00 -20.24 17.13
N LEU A 31 0.94 -20.98 17.72
CA LEU A 31 1.65 -20.52 18.92
C LEU A 31 2.43 -19.24 18.66
N LEU A 32 3.11 -19.13 17.50
CA LEU A 32 3.84 -17.93 17.12
C LEU A 32 2.90 -16.75 16.88
N ALA A 33 1.78 -16.97 16.18
CA ALA A 33 0.78 -15.93 15.93
C ALA A 33 0.12 -15.42 17.22
N CYS A 34 -0.14 -16.29 18.19
CA CYS A 34 -0.70 -15.88 19.48
C CYS A 34 0.33 -15.23 20.41
N ALA A 35 1.62 -15.57 20.29
CA ALA A 35 2.66 -15.15 21.21
C ALA A 35 2.82 -13.62 21.30
N ASP A 36 2.50 -12.90 20.23
CA ASP A 36 2.51 -11.43 20.17
C ASP A 36 1.53 -10.77 21.15
N TYR A 37 0.53 -11.51 21.62
CA TYR A 37 -0.55 -11.04 22.50
C TYR A 37 -0.47 -11.60 23.93
N LEU A 38 0.62 -12.30 24.26
CA LEU A 38 0.82 -12.94 25.56
C LEU A 38 1.73 -12.08 26.46
N SER A 39 2.84 -12.66 26.94
CA SER A 39 3.83 -11.96 27.76
C SER A 39 4.87 -11.24 26.90
N ASP A 40 5.59 -10.29 27.50
CA ASP A 40 6.72 -9.63 26.83
C ASP A 40 7.79 -10.64 26.37
N ASP A 41 8.10 -11.66 27.17
CA ASP A 41 9.03 -12.72 26.77
C ASP A 41 8.51 -13.53 25.56
N SER A 42 7.19 -13.78 25.51
CA SER A 42 6.56 -14.54 24.43
C SER A 42 6.66 -13.82 23.09
N ARG A 43 6.29 -12.53 23.03
CA ARG A 43 6.37 -11.74 21.79
C ARG A 43 7.82 -11.53 21.35
N GLN A 44 8.75 -11.36 22.30
CA GLN A 44 10.18 -11.28 21.98
C GLN A 44 10.71 -12.59 21.42
N LEU A 45 10.27 -13.75 21.93
CA LEU A 45 10.62 -15.07 21.43
C LEU A 45 10.09 -15.29 20.01
N ALA A 46 8.83 -14.95 19.75
CA ALA A 46 8.20 -15.13 18.44
C ALA A 46 8.93 -14.35 17.34
N GLY A 47 9.34 -13.11 17.60
CA GLY A 47 10.09 -12.29 16.65
C GLY A 47 11.59 -12.65 16.49
N GLN A 48 12.11 -13.69 17.13
CA GLN A 48 13.57 -14.01 17.08
C GLN A 48 14.05 -14.32 15.67
N TYR A 49 13.26 -15.06 14.89
CA TYR A 49 13.65 -15.44 13.53
C TYR A 49 13.69 -14.21 12.61
N ASP A 50 12.69 -13.32 12.70
CA ASP A 50 12.68 -12.08 11.91
C ASP A 50 13.82 -11.14 12.31
N ARG A 51 14.15 -11.05 13.60
CA ARG A 51 15.32 -10.30 14.06
C ARG A 51 16.63 -10.86 13.53
N PHE A 52 16.77 -12.19 13.47
CA PHE A 52 17.93 -12.84 12.84
C PHE A 52 18.04 -12.44 11.36
N LEU A 53 16.93 -12.48 10.60
CA LEU A 53 16.92 -12.07 9.20
C LEU A 53 17.25 -10.58 9.01
N ALA A 54 16.77 -9.72 9.90
CA ALA A 54 16.99 -8.27 9.86
C ALA A 54 18.33 -7.82 10.47
N GLY A 55 19.09 -8.72 11.10
CA GLY A 55 20.30 -8.38 11.85
C GLY A 55 20.04 -7.49 13.08
N GLN A 56 18.86 -7.56 13.67
CA GLN A 56 18.45 -6.74 14.82
C GLN A 56 18.84 -7.43 16.14
N PRO A 57 19.66 -6.79 16.99
CA PRO A 57 20.15 -7.42 18.22
C PRO A 57 19.08 -7.48 19.33
N GLU A 58 18.20 -6.49 19.38
CA GLU A 58 17.22 -6.31 20.46
C GLU A 58 15.80 -6.36 19.91
N PRO A 59 14.83 -6.81 20.71
CA PRO A 59 13.43 -6.72 20.36
C PRO A 59 12.96 -5.27 20.28
N GLU A 60 11.83 -5.09 19.60
CA GLU A 60 11.12 -3.83 19.58
C GLU A 60 10.76 -3.36 21.00
N ALA A 61 10.78 -2.04 21.25
CA ALA A 61 10.35 -1.46 22.51
C ALA A 61 8.87 -1.72 22.79
N TRP A 62 8.50 -1.90 24.05
CA TRP A 62 7.15 -2.28 24.47
C TRP A 62 6.07 -1.33 23.94
N GLU A 63 6.30 -0.03 24.00
CA GLU A 63 5.33 0.98 23.55
C GLU A 63 5.07 0.90 22.05
N LYS A 64 6.10 0.59 21.26
CA LYS A 64 5.98 0.46 19.81
C LYS A 64 5.20 -0.81 19.46
N HIS A 65 5.45 -1.92 20.17
CA HIS A 65 4.70 -3.17 20.03
C HIS A 65 3.23 -2.97 20.35
N ALA A 66 2.93 -2.40 21.52
CA ALA A 66 1.56 -2.13 21.95
C ALA A 66 0.83 -1.18 20.98
N PHE A 67 1.53 -0.19 20.42
CA PHE A 67 0.99 0.68 19.39
C PHE A 67 0.71 -0.10 18.09
N GLY A 68 1.59 -1.00 17.66
CA GLY A 68 1.37 -1.88 16.51
C GLY A 68 0.10 -2.71 16.65
N VAL A 69 -0.06 -3.39 17.79
CA VAL A 69 -1.25 -4.21 18.10
C VAL A 69 -2.55 -3.39 18.04
N ALA A 70 -2.54 -2.15 18.52
CA ALA A 70 -3.70 -1.27 18.41
C ALA A 70 -4.00 -0.89 16.94
N ASN A 71 -2.97 -0.68 16.12
CA ASN A 71 -3.12 -0.33 14.71
C ASN A 71 -3.65 -1.50 13.87
N ASP A 72 -3.36 -2.75 14.21
CA ASP A 72 -3.85 -3.91 13.45
C ASP A 72 -5.38 -3.94 13.27
N TYR A 73 -6.13 -3.29 14.18
CA TYR A 73 -7.60 -3.22 14.14
C TYR A 73 -8.17 -1.80 14.15
N PHE A 74 -7.41 -0.79 14.58
CA PHE A 74 -7.90 0.57 14.82
C PHE A 74 -7.09 1.66 14.14
N ASP A 75 -6.26 1.33 13.15
CA ASP A 75 -5.39 2.28 12.48
C ASP A 75 -6.14 3.45 11.82
N ASP A 76 -7.28 3.26 11.14
CA ASP A 76 -8.01 4.39 10.55
C ASP A 76 -8.62 5.29 11.62
N ALA A 77 -9.08 4.72 12.76
CA ALA A 77 -9.61 5.50 13.86
C ALA A 77 -8.51 6.37 14.51
N ILE A 78 -7.34 5.76 14.77
CA ILE A 78 -6.14 6.45 15.26
C ILE A 78 -5.68 7.50 14.23
N GLY A 79 -5.63 7.14 12.96
CA GLY A 79 -5.19 8.00 11.86
C GLY A 79 -6.12 9.16 11.57
N GLN A 80 -7.44 8.96 11.69
CA GLN A 80 -8.42 10.01 11.60
C GLN A 80 -8.23 11.01 12.75
N TYR A 81 -8.12 10.52 13.99
CA TYR A 81 -7.85 11.38 15.14
C TYR A 81 -6.55 12.17 14.99
N TYR A 82 -5.46 11.51 14.56
CA TYR A 82 -4.17 12.15 14.30
C TYR A 82 -4.31 13.28 13.27
N GLY A 83 -4.95 13.01 12.14
CA GLY A 83 -5.17 13.99 11.10
C GLY A 83 -6.01 15.18 11.59
N GLN A 84 -7.11 14.94 12.29
CA GLN A 84 -7.95 16.01 12.86
C GLN A 84 -7.21 16.87 13.88
N THR A 85 -6.25 16.30 14.60
CA THR A 85 -5.54 16.98 15.70
C THR A 85 -4.30 17.73 15.21
N TYR A 86 -3.54 17.13 14.30
CA TYR A 86 -2.20 17.60 13.94
C TYR A 86 -2.07 18.11 12.50
N PHE A 87 -3.03 17.81 11.61
CA PHE A 87 -2.99 18.25 10.22
C PHE A 87 -3.84 19.50 9.99
N GLY A 88 -3.16 20.65 9.81
CA GLY A 88 -3.80 21.95 9.61
C GLY A 88 -4.52 22.07 8.26
N ALA A 89 -5.63 22.82 8.24
CA ALA A 89 -6.44 23.04 7.03
C ALA A 89 -5.66 23.72 5.90
N ASP A 90 -4.74 24.64 6.21
CA ASP A 90 -3.92 25.34 5.23
C ASP A 90 -2.96 24.38 4.51
N ALA A 91 -2.33 23.45 5.24
CA ALA A 91 -1.48 22.41 4.65
C ALA A 91 -2.31 21.48 3.75
N LYS A 92 -3.49 21.06 4.21
CA LYS A 92 -4.43 20.28 3.39
C LYS A 92 -4.77 20.98 2.08
N ALA A 93 -5.05 22.28 2.12
CA ALA A 93 -5.40 23.07 0.95
C ALA A 93 -4.22 23.23 -0.03
N ASP A 94 -3.03 23.58 0.48
CA ASP A 94 -1.82 23.78 -0.32
C ASP A 94 -1.40 22.49 -1.04
N ILE A 95 -1.39 21.35 -0.34
CA ILE A 95 -1.01 20.06 -0.92
C ILE A 95 -2.06 19.57 -1.91
N THR A 96 -3.36 19.79 -1.61
CA THR A 96 -4.42 19.50 -2.58
C THR A 96 -4.26 20.32 -3.87
N ALA A 97 -3.82 21.57 -3.78
CA ALA A 97 -3.51 22.38 -4.96
C ALA A 97 -2.30 21.80 -5.73
N MET A 98 -1.25 21.41 -5.01
CA MET A 98 -0.06 20.79 -5.62
C MET A 98 -0.39 19.50 -6.37
N VAL A 99 -1.23 18.62 -5.81
CA VAL A 99 -1.67 17.39 -6.51
C VAL A 99 -2.39 17.72 -7.82
N LYS A 100 -3.28 18.72 -7.80
CA LYS A 100 -4.00 19.15 -9.01
C LYS A 100 -3.06 19.71 -10.08
N GLU A 101 -2.06 20.48 -9.66
CA GLU A 101 -1.06 21.04 -10.58
C GLU A 101 -0.20 19.93 -11.21
N ILE A 102 0.20 18.92 -10.44
CA ILE A 102 0.99 17.78 -10.95
C ILE A 102 0.15 16.92 -11.90
N LEU A 103 -1.12 16.62 -11.57
CA LEU A 103 -2.03 15.92 -12.48
C LEU A 103 -2.19 16.66 -13.81
N GLN A 104 -2.34 17.98 -13.77
CA GLN A 104 -2.43 18.81 -14.97
C GLN A 104 -1.12 18.76 -15.78
N GLN A 105 0.03 18.83 -15.11
CA GLN A 105 1.32 18.74 -15.79
C GLN A 105 1.55 17.35 -16.41
N TYR A 106 1.10 16.28 -15.75
CA TYR A 106 1.14 14.92 -16.28
C TYR A 106 0.28 14.80 -17.55
N GLN A 107 -0.91 15.40 -17.56
CA GLN A 107 -1.74 15.46 -18.77
C GLN A 107 -1.00 16.17 -19.91
N VAL A 108 -0.33 17.30 -19.65
CA VAL A 108 0.48 18.01 -20.65
C VAL A 108 1.60 17.12 -21.19
N GLN A 109 2.28 16.35 -20.33
CA GLN A 109 3.31 15.39 -20.76
C GLN A 109 2.73 14.29 -21.67
N LEU A 110 1.55 13.74 -21.34
CA LEU A 110 0.87 12.77 -22.19
C LEU A 110 0.46 13.37 -23.53
N GLU A 111 -0.02 14.62 -23.56
CA GLU A 111 -0.39 15.31 -24.80
C GLU A 111 0.81 15.48 -25.73
N HIS A 112 1.98 15.84 -25.19
CA HIS A 112 3.23 16.02 -25.94
C HIS A 112 4.01 14.71 -26.18
N ASN A 113 3.58 13.60 -25.59
CA ASN A 113 4.21 12.29 -25.78
C ASN A 113 4.24 11.90 -27.27
N THR A 114 5.42 11.49 -27.76
CA THR A 114 5.66 11.25 -29.19
C THR A 114 5.62 9.78 -29.59
N TRP A 115 5.49 8.85 -28.64
CA TRP A 115 5.53 7.41 -28.93
C TRP A 115 4.17 6.72 -28.79
N LEU A 116 3.24 7.30 -28.03
CA LEU A 116 1.88 6.81 -27.90
C LEU A 116 1.01 7.20 -29.10
N SER A 117 0.27 6.22 -29.64
CA SER A 117 -0.80 6.50 -30.58
C SER A 117 -1.90 7.40 -29.95
N PRO A 118 -2.69 8.12 -30.77
CA PRO A 118 -3.79 8.94 -30.27
C PRO A 118 -4.81 8.15 -29.42
N ALA A 119 -5.05 6.87 -29.75
CA ALA A 119 -6.04 6.04 -29.07
C ALA A 119 -5.61 5.71 -27.62
N THR A 120 -4.38 5.24 -27.44
CA THR A 120 -3.84 4.91 -26.11
C THR A 120 -3.59 6.17 -25.28
N LYS A 121 -3.15 7.27 -25.90
CA LYS A 121 -3.03 8.57 -25.25
C LYS A 121 -4.35 9.06 -24.65
N GLN A 122 -5.46 8.95 -25.40
CA GLN A 122 -6.79 9.34 -24.90
C GLN A 122 -7.26 8.47 -23.73
N LYS A 123 -6.86 7.19 -23.69
CA LYS A 123 -7.15 6.30 -22.56
C LYS A 123 -6.34 6.65 -21.32
N ALA A 124 -5.05 6.95 -21.48
CA ALA A 124 -4.22 7.42 -20.38
C ALA A 124 -4.74 8.74 -19.77
N ILE A 125 -5.12 9.70 -20.60
CA ILE A 125 -5.72 10.98 -20.14
C ILE A 125 -7.05 10.74 -19.41
N ARG A 126 -7.89 9.81 -19.89
CA ARG A 126 -9.12 9.44 -19.18
C ARG A 126 -8.86 8.86 -17.80
N LYS A 127 -7.82 8.04 -17.66
CA LYS A 127 -7.42 7.47 -16.37
C LYS A 127 -6.98 8.54 -15.38
N LEU A 128 -6.19 9.52 -15.82
CA LEU A 128 -5.86 10.70 -15.00
C LEU A 128 -7.12 11.47 -14.58
N ALA A 129 -8.05 11.69 -15.52
CA ALA A 129 -9.24 12.50 -15.29
C ALA A 129 -10.22 11.88 -14.27
N THR A 130 -10.22 10.54 -14.11
CA THR A 130 -11.08 9.85 -13.13
C THR A 130 -10.35 9.52 -11.82
N MET A 131 -9.06 9.85 -11.71
CA MET A 131 -8.26 9.55 -10.54
C MET A 131 -8.80 10.30 -9.33
N LYS A 132 -9.07 9.58 -8.23
CA LYS A 132 -9.52 10.19 -6.97
C LYS A 132 -8.34 10.50 -6.06
N ILE A 133 -8.49 11.55 -5.25
CA ILE A 133 -7.49 11.99 -4.29
C ILE A 133 -8.05 11.78 -2.88
N LYS A 134 -7.34 11.02 -2.05
CA LYS A 134 -7.58 10.85 -0.62
C LYS A 134 -6.50 11.61 0.16
N MET A 135 -6.91 12.65 0.88
CA MET A 135 -5.98 13.66 1.42
C MET A 135 -6.05 13.78 2.94
N GLY A 136 -4.96 13.44 3.61
CA GLY A 136 -4.77 13.55 5.06
C GLY A 136 -5.41 12.41 5.83
N TYR A 137 -6.74 12.39 5.88
CA TYR A 137 -7.52 11.43 6.65
C TYR A 137 -8.97 11.35 6.14
N PRO A 138 -9.69 10.23 6.37
CA PRO A 138 -11.09 10.11 6.00
C PRO A 138 -12.00 11.03 6.83
N ASP A 139 -12.99 11.65 6.19
CA ASP A 139 -14.01 12.44 6.91
C ASP A 139 -14.95 11.54 7.74
N GLN A 140 -15.16 10.30 7.30
CA GLN A 140 -15.98 9.29 7.98
C GLN A 140 -15.24 7.96 8.03
N LEU A 141 -15.30 7.28 9.17
CA LEU A 141 -14.74 5.94 9.31
C LEU A 141 -15.51 4.91 8.47
N PHE A 142 -14.80 3.91 7.99
CA PHE A 142 -15.39 2.80 7.25
C PHE A 142 -16.39 2.01 8.13
N PRO A 143 -17.51 1.50 7.61
CA PRO A 143 -18.53 0.83 8.44
C PRO A 143 -18.05 -0.35 9.28
N LEU A 144 -16.90 -0.96 8.97
CA LEU A 144 -16.25 -1.97 9.83
C LEU A 144 -16.10 -1.47 11.29
N TYR A 145 -15.74 -0.20 11.49
CA TYR A 145 -15.52 0.35 12.84
C TYR A 145 -16.80 0.40 13.70
N ALA A 146 -17.98 0.31 13.09
CA ALA A 146 -19.24 0.20 13.83
C ALA A 146 -19.51 -1.22 14.35
N THR A 147 -18.76 -2.23 13.89
CA THR A 147 -18.93 -3.63 14.30
C THR A 147 -17.82 -4.12 15.24
N LEU A 148 -16.74 -3.34 15.40
CA LEU A 148 -15.63 -3.69 16.27
C LEU A 148 -15.95 -3.28 17.72
N HIS A 149 -15.81 -4.22 18.64
CA HIS A 149 -16.09 -4.01 20.06
C HIS A 149 -14.96 -4.55 20.93
N VAL A 150 -14.53 -3.74 21.91
CA VAL A 150 -13.52 -4.10 22.90
C VAL A 150 -14.15 -3.99 24.28
N GLU A 151 -14.10 -5.08 25.04
CA GLU A 151 -14.57 -5.11 26.43
C GLU A 151 -13.49 -4.54 27.37
N PRO A 152 -13.81 -3.58 28.27
CA PRO A 152 -12.80 -2.88 29.08
C PRO A 152 -11.95 -3.75 30.02
N GLU A 153 -12.46 -4.92 30.43
CA GLU A 153 -11.82 -5.79 31.43
C GLU A 153 -11.32 -7.12 30.82
N ALA A 154 -11.28 -7.24 29.50
CA ALA A 154 -10.84 -8.46 28.83
C ALA A 154 -9.30 -8.54 28.72
N ASP A 155 -8.78 -9.77 28.79
CA ASP A 155 -7.39 -10.06 28.45
C ASP A 155 -7.13 -9.87 26.95
N LEU A 156 -5.90 -9.53 26.58
CA LEU A 156 -5.54 -9.14 25.21
C LEU A 156 -5.83 -10.24 24.17
N LEU A 157 -5.37 -11.47 24.37
CA LEU A 157 -5.57 -12.54 23.38
C LEU A 157 -7.07 -12.81 23.10
N PRO A 158 -7.96 -13.00 24.10
CA PRO A 158 -9.40 -13.07 23.87
C PRO A 158 -9.97 -11.88 23.09
N THR A 159 -9.53 -10.64 23.39
CA THR A 159 -9.94 -9.44 22.65
C THR A 159 -9.52 -9.52 21.18
N ILE A 160 -8.27 -9.90 20.89
CA ILE A 160 -7.77 -10.02 19.52
C ILE A 160 -8.52 -11.10 18.74
N LEU A 161 -8.80 -12.25 19.37
CA LEU A 161 -9.60 -13.32 18.74
C LEU A 161 -11.02 -12.84 18.41
N GLN A 162 -11.64 -12.06 19.31
CA GLN A 162 -12.95 -11.46 19.08
C GLN A 162 -12.94 -10.46 17.92
N LEU A 163 -11.96 -9.56 17.87
CA LEU A 163 -11.80 -8.58 16.79
C LEU A 163 -11.52 -9.25 15.44
N SER A 164 -10.70 -10.31 15.43
CA SER A 164 -10.46 -11.13 14.23
C SER A 164 -11.74 -11.76 13.72
N GLN A 165 -12.59 -12.32 14.61
CA GLN A 165 -13.88 -12.89 14.21
C GLN A 165 -14.83 -11.81 13.67
N GLN A 166 -14.97 -10.67 14.34
CA GLN A 166 -15.82 -9.56 13.89
C GLN A 166 -15.38 -9.04 12.51
N THR A 167 -14.07 -8.93 12.29
CA THR A 167 -13.49 -8.51 11.01
C THR A 167 -13.77 -9.54 9.91
N GLN A 168 -13.59 -10.83 10.19
CA GLN A 168 -13.93 -11.90 9.26
C GLN A 168 -15.41 -11.88 8.88
N ASP A 169 -16.30 -11.79 9.87
CA ASP A 169 -17.75 -11.77 9.66
C ASP A 169 -18.18 -10.57 8.80
N PHE A 170 -17.62 -9.39 9.07
CA PHE A 170 -17.87 -8.19 8.27
C PHE A 170 -17.47 -8.39 6.80
N TRP A 171 -16.27 -8.90 6.54
CA TRP A 171 -15.78 -9.09 5.17
C TRP A 171 -16.51 -10.19 4.41
N LEU A 172 -16.93 -11.26 5.08
CA LEU A 172 -17.81 -12.27 4.48
C LEU A 172 -19.16 -11.68 4.05
N GLN A 173 -19.70 -10.72 4.81
CA GLN A 173 -20.95 -10.03 4.43
C GLN A 173 -20.77 -9.07 3.25
N GLN A 174 -19.55 -8.63 2.95
CA GLN A 174 -19.27 -7.79 1.77
C GLN A 174 -19.24 -8.59 0.46
N VAL A 175 -19.18 -9.93 0.52
CA VAL A 175 -19.22 -10.77 -0.68
C VAL A 175 -20.55 -10.58 -1.40
N GLY A 176 -20.49 -10.19 -2.67
CA GLY A 176 -21.67 -9.91 -3.49
C GLY A 176 -22.23 -8.48 -3.32
N GLN A 177 -21.61 -7.65 -2.48
CA GLN A 177 -21.93 -6.22 -2.38
C GLN A 177 -21.05 -5.38 -3.34
N PRO A 178 -21.52 -4.19 -3.74
CA PRO A 178 -20.69 -3.24 -4.48
C PRO A 178 -19.46 -2.81 -3.67
N VAL A 179 -18.34 -2.56 -4.35
CA VAL A 179 -17.12 -2.04 -3.72
C VAL A 179 -17.37 -0.62 -3.22
N ASP A 180 -17.15 -0.39 -1.93
CA ASP A 180 -17.09 0.97 -1.37
C ASP A 180 -15.75 1.62 -1.75
N ARG A 181 -15.80 2.60 -2.66
CA ARG A 181 -14.62 3.33 -3.12
C ARG A 181 -14.13 4.38 -2.12
N ASN A 182 -14.88 4.62 -1.04
CA ASN A 182 -14.46 5.52 0.03
C ASN A 182 -13.47 4.84 0.99
N VAL A 183 -13.29 3.51 0.96
CA VAL A 183 -12.31 2.80 1.80
C VAL A 183 -10.88 3.25 1.44
N TRP A 184 -10.16 3.78 2.42
CA TRP A 184 -8.78 4.23 2.28
C TRP A 184 -7.82 3.04 2.17
N GLY A 185 -6.71 3.23 1.44
CA GLY A 185 -5.64 2.23 1.38
C GLY A 185 -4.66 2.31 2.55
N MET A 186 -4.68 3.42 3.30
CA MET A 186 -3.75 3.71 4.38
C MET A 186 -4.42 4.59 5.45
N PRO A 187 -4.08 4.39 6.74
CA PRO A 187 -4.57 5.21 7.84
C PRO A 187 -3.88 6.58 7.86
N GLY A 188 -4.57 7.61 8.36
CA GLY A 188 -4.11 9.01 8.26
C GLY A 188 -2.79 9.34 8.97
N HIS A 189 -2.34 8.55 9.94
CA HIS A 189 -1.08 8.80 10.66
C HIS A 189 0.12 8.11 10.02
N LEU A 190 -0.07 7.27 8.99
CA LEU A 190 1.00 6.52 8.37
C LEU A 190 1.97 7.46 7.63
N VAL A 191 3.26 7.22 7.77
CA VAL A 191 4.30 7.93 7.01
C VAL A 191 4.57 7.15 5.72
N ASN A 192 3.61 7.21 4.80
CA ASN A 192 3.66 6.55 3.49
C ASN A 192 2.69 7.23 2.51
N ALA A 193 2.63 6.77 1.26
CA ALA A 193 1.61 7.11 0.28
C ALA A 193 1.29 5.88 -0.58
N CYS A 194 0.17 5.88 -1.29
CA CYS A 194 -0.15 4.76 -2.20
C CYS A 194 -1.06 5.13 -3.36
N TYR A 195 -0.99 4.30 -4.40
CA TYR A 195 -1.95 4.18 -5.48
C TYR A 195 -2.68 2.83 -5.45
N ASP A 196 -4.02 2.85 -5.57
CA ASP A 196 -4.85 1.65 -5.69
C ASP A 196 -5.35 1.50 -7.14
N PRO A 197 -4.87 0.51 -7.93
CA PRO A 197 -5.31 0.31 -9.30
C PRO A 197 -6.78 -0.11 -9.43
N MET A 198 -7.37 -0.75 -8.42
CA MET A 198 -8.77 -1.18 -8.44
C MET A 198 -9.73 -0.04 -8.16
N LYS A 199 -9.26 1.03 -7.49
CA LYS A 199 -10.04 2.24 -7.24
C LYS A 199 -9.62 3.42 -8.12
N ASN A 200 -8.50 3.32 -8.83
CA ASN A 200 -7.83 4.42 -9.52
C ASN A 200 -7.77 5.65 -8.62
N ASP A 201 -7.19 5.49 -7.43
CA ASP A 201 -7.06 6.57 -6.46
C ASP A 201 -5.64 6.63 -5.87
N ILE A 202 -5.27 7.83 -5.43
CA ILE A 202 -4.01 8.12 -4.74
C ILE A 202 -4.32 8.61 -3.34
N THR A 203 -3.59 8.10 -2.35
CA THR A 203 -3.81 8.37 -0.93
C THR A 203 -2.54 8.96 -0.32
N PHE A 204 -2.69 10.14 0.29
CA PHE A 204 -1.63 10.83 1.02
C PHE A 204 -2.08 11.04 2.47
N PRO A 205 -1.79 10.09 3.39
CA PRO A 205 -1.99 10.25 4.82
C PRO A 205 -1.38 11.54 5.38
N ALA A 206 -1.97 12.12 6.43
CA ALA A 206 -1.41 13.29 7.10
C ALA A 206 0.01 13.04 7.65
N GLY A 207 0.32 11.79 8.01
CA GLY A 207 1.63 11.39 8.52
C GLY A 207 2.80 11.68 7.59
N ILE A 208 2.64 11.58 6.25
CA ILE A 208 3.72 11.91 5.31
C ILE A 208 3.82 13.42 5.01
N LEU A 209 2.79 14.21 5.36
CA LEU A 209 2.64 15.62 4.97
C LEU A 209 3.28 16.57 5.99
N GLN A 210 4.52 16.27 6.36
CA GLN A 210 5.34 17.01 7.32
C GLN A 210 6.83 16.88 6.99
N PRO A 211 7.74 17.62 7.66
CA PRO A 211 9.17 17.43 7.44
C PRO A 211 9.58 15.97 7.74
N PRO A 212 10.48 15.35 6.96
CA PRO A 212 11.34 15.96 5.95
C PRO A 212 10.75 16.08 4.53
N TYR A 213 9.45 15.83 4.33
CA TYR A 213 8.81 15.82 3.00
C TYR A 213 8.15 17.15 2.64
N TYR A 214 7.46 17.77 3.60
CA TYR A 214 6.64 18.95 3.39
C TYR A 214 6.75 19.98 4.52
N SER A 215 6.67 21.27 4.20
CA SER A 215 6.33 22.31 5.16
C SER A 215 5.68 23.52 4.48
N LEU A 216 4.68 24.11 5.13
CA LEU A 216 4.12 25.42 4.72
C LEU A 216 5.17 26.53 4.70
N ASN A 217 6.26 26.39 5.49
CA ASN A 217 7.32 27.39 5.59
C ASN A 217 8.45 27.17 4.57
N TRP A 218 8.36 26.15 3.72
CA TRP A 218 9.39 25.85 2.72
C TRP A 218 9.13 26.56 1.40
N THR A 219 10.20 26.71 0.62
CA THR A 219 10.08 27.16 -0.76
C THR A 219 9.33 26.12 -1.59
N ARG A 220 8.67 26.56 -2.67
CA ARG A 220 7.97 25.65 -3.58
C ARG A 220 8.89 24.55 -4.14
N ALA A 221 10.16 24.88 -4.41
CA ALA A 221 11.14 23.90 -4.91
C ALA A 221 11.42 22.79 -3.89
N GLN A 222 11.52 23.12 -2.60
CA GLN A 222 11.69 22.11 -1.54
C GLN A 222 10.47 21.20 -1.43
N ASN A 223 9.27 21.78 -1.41
CA ASN A 223 8.03 20.99 -1.35
C ASN A 223 7.81 20.15 -2.62
N LEU A 224 8.23 20.63 -3.80
CA LEU A 224 8.20 19.82 -5.03
C LEU A 224 9.21 18.68 -4.99
N GLY A 225 10.41 18.90 -4.45
CA GLY A 225 11.42 17.85 -4.35
C GLY A 225 11.07 16.75 -3.35
N GLY A 226 10.47 17.10 -2.21
CA GLY A 226 9.98 16.13 -1.22
C GLY A 226 8.63 15.55 -1.62
N THR A 227 7.57 16.30 -1.40
CA THR A 227 6.19 15.84 -1.62
C THR A 227 5.78 15.83 -3.09
N GLY A 228 6.26 16.75 -3.93
CA GLY A 228 5.90 16.78 -5.35
C GLY A 228 6.35 15.52 -6.10
N ALA A 229 7.59 15.07 -5.89
CA ALA A 229 8.10 13.83 -6.46
C ALA A 229 7.30 12.62 -5.96
N THR A 230 6.94 12.56 -4.67
CA THR A 230 6.04 11.51 -4.14
C THR A 230 4.67 11.55 -4.79
N ILE A 231 4.08 12.73 -5.01
CA ILE A 231 2.80 12.84 -5.72
C ILE A 231 2.94 12.34 -7.17
N GLY A 232 4.01 12.72 -7.86
CA GLY A 232 4.31 12.23 -9.20
C GLY A 232 4.43 10.71 -9.24
N HIS A 233 5.17 10.14 -8.28
CA HIS A 233 5.36 8.69 -8.10
C HIS A 233 4.01 7.95 -7.98
N GLU A 234 3.11 8.39 -7.08
CA GLU A 234 1.80 7.76 -6.93
C GLU A 234 0.92 7.87 -8.18
N ILE A 235 1.00 8.99 -8.91
CA ILE A 235 0.28 9.13 -10.19
C ILE A 235 0.87 8.17 -11.23
N SER A 236 2.20 8.03 -11.27
CA SER A 236 2.92 7.18 -12.22
C SER A 236 2.65 5.69 -12.00
N HIS A 237 2.34 5.24 -10.79
CA HIS A 237 1.87 3.87 -10.56
C HIS A 237 0.60 3.51 -11.36
N SER A 238 -0.21 4.50 -11.75
CA SER A 238 -1.33 4.24 -12.66
C SER A 238 -0.89 3.82 -14.08
N PHE A 239 0.38 4.00 -14.43
CA PHE A 239 0.96 3.67 -15.74
C PHE A 239 2.21 2.79 -15.66
N ASP A 240 2.57 2.26 -14.48
CA ASP A 240 3.65 1.27 -14.35
C ASP A 240 3.25 -0.08 -14.98
N ASN A 241 4.13 -1.09 -14.94
CA ASN A 241 3.90 -2.39 -15.55
C ASN A 241 2.68 -3.17 -14.99
N ASN A 242 2.18 -2.82 -13.80
CA ASN A 242 0.99 -3.39 -13.20
C ASN A 242 -0.23 -2.49 -13.42
N GLY A 243 -0.14 -1.21 -13.04
CA GLY A 243 -1.21 -0.23 -13.15
C GLY A 243 -1.65 -0.03 -14.60
N ALA A 244 -0.74 -0.12 -15.57
CA ALA A 244 -1.05 -0.06 -16.99
C ALA A 244 -2.03 -1.15 -17.48
N LEU A 245 -2.25 -2.22 -16.69
CA LEU A 245 -3.20 -3.29 -17.02
C LEU A 245 -4.64 -2.94 -16.65
N TYR A 246 -4.85 -1.88 -15.86
CA TYR A 246 -6.14 -1.45 -15.35
C TYR A 246 -6.63 -0.21 -16.09
N ASP A 247 -7.92 -0.19 -16.44
CA ASP A 247 -8.58 0.97 -17.05
C ASP A 247 -9.01 2.04 -16.03
N GLU A 248 -9.68 3.09 -16.51
CA GLU A 248 -10.13 4.23 -15.70
C GLU A 248 -11.14 3.87 -14.60
N TYR A 249 -11.72 2.66 -14.64
CA TYR A 249 -12.69 2.17 -13.67
C TYR A 249 -12.06 1.24 -12.62
N GLY A 250 -10.79 0.88 -12.80
CA GLY A 250 -10.08 -0.11 -11.99
C GLY A 250 -10.32 -1.55 -12.44
N THR A 251 -10.71 -1.75 -13.70
CA THR A 251 -10.91 -3.10 -14.27
C THR A 251 -9.68 -3.53 -15.05
N LEU A 252 -9.24 -4.78 -14.88
CA LEU A 252 -8.23 -5.39 -15.75
C LEU A 252 -8.76 -5.45 -17.18
N ASN A 253 -8.20 -4.64 -18.07
CA ASN A 253 -8.69 -4.45 -19.41
C ASN A 253 -7.54 -4.02 -20.32
N ASN A 254 -7.41 -4.65 -21.50
CA ASN A 254 -6.39 -4.23 -22.45
C ASN A 254 -6.86 -2.99 -23.23
N TRP A 255 -6.38 -1.82 -22.83
CA TRP A 255 -6.65 -0.54 -23.48
C TRP A 255 -5.49 -0.03 -24.36
N TRP A 256 -4.45 -0.85 -24.54
CA TRP A 256 -3.28 -0.55 -25.37
C TRP A 256 -3.51 -0.99 -26.81
N THR A 257 -2.95 -0.25 -27.77
CA THR A 257 -2.68 -0.84 -29.10
C THR A 257 -1.52 -1.83 -29.01
N VAL A 258 -1.39 -2.72 -29.99
CA VAL A 258 -0.29 -3.72 -29.98
C VAL A 258 1.06 -3.03 -30.06
N GLU A 259 1.16 -2.01 -30.91
CA GLU A 259 2.38 -1.23 -31.14
C GLU A 259 2.78 -0.43 -29.89
N ASP A 260 1.82 0.25 -29.26
CA ASP A 260 2.07 1.01 -28.02
C ASP A 260 2.47 0.09 -26.87
N LYS A 261 1.86 -1.09 -26.75
CA LYS A 261 2.23 -2.07 -25.72
C LYS A 261 3.66 -2.59 -25.93
N GLN A 262 4.05 -2.85 -27.17
CA GLN A 262 5.42 -3.26 -27.48
C GLN A 262 6.44 -2.15 -27.20
N ALA A 263 6.08 -0.88 -27.47
CA ALA A 263 6.93 0.26 -27.12
C ALA A 263 7.08 0.41 -25.60
N PHE A 264 5.98 0.29 -24.86
CA PHE A 264 5.97 0.31 -23.41
C PHE A 264 6.83 -0.81 -22.81
N ASP A 265 6.70 -2.05 -23.30
CA ASP A 265 7.47 -3.19 -22.79
C ASP A 265 8.99 -3.05 -23.00
N LYS A 266 9.40 -2.36 -24.06
CA LYS A 266 10.81 -2.00 -24.27
C LYS A 266 11.29 -1.00 -23.23
N LEU A 267 10.48 0.00 -22.88
CA LEU A 267 10.81 0.97 -21.83
C LEU A 267 10.90 0.30 -20.45
N VAL A 268 9.94 -0.55 -20.11
CA VAL A 268 9.95 -1.35 -18.87
C VAL A 268 11.23 -2.19 -18.79
N THR A 269 11.61 -2.86 -19.89
CA THR A 269 12.84 -3.66 -19.95
C THR A 269 14.08 -2.79 -19.75
N ALA A 270 14.14 -1.62 -20.40
CA ALA A 270 15.28 -0.71 -20.26
C ALA A 270 15.44 -0.18 -18.82
N ILE A 271 14.34 0.13 -18.14
CA ILE A 271 14.37 0.53 -16.71
C ILE A 271 14.80 -0.64 -15.83
N ALA A 272 14.29 -1.86 -16.07
CA ALA A 272 14.75 -3.03 -15.32
C ALA A 272 16.27 -3.24 -15.51
N ASP A 273 16.76 -3.19 -16.74
CA ASP A 273 18.17 -3.38 -17.07
C ASP A 273 19.06 -2.26 -16.49
N GLN A 274 18.53 -1.05 -16.31
CA GLN A 274 19.25 0.08 -15.68
C GLN A 274 19.58 -0.19 -14.20
N PHE A 275 18.72 -0.92 -13.49
CA PHE A 275 18.87 -1.20 -12.06
C PHE A 275 19.40 -2.60 -11.75
N ASP A 276 19.29 -3.54 -12.69
CA ASP A 276 19.67 -4.94 -12.45
C ASP A 276 21.16 -5.08 -12.15
N GLY A 277 21.46 -5.77 -11.04
CA GLY A 277 22.82 -6.04 -10.63
C GLY A 277 23.57 -4.87 -9.97
N LEU A 278 22.94 -3.70 -9.82
CA LEU A 278 23.48 -2.63 -8.96
C LEU A 278 23.70 -3.17 -7.55
N LEU A 279 24.77 -2.71 -6.88
CA LEU A 279 25.11 -3.16 -5.53
C LEU A 279 24.61 -2.15 -4.49
N TYR A 280 23.91 -2.67 -3.48
CA TYR A 280 23.54 -1.94 -2.27
C TYR A 280 23.89 -2.80 -1.05
N GLU A 281 24.73 -2.28 -0.16
CA GLU A 281 25.22 -3.02 1.02
C GLU A 281 25.75 -4.43 0.69
N GLY A 282 26.40 -4.58 -0.47
CA GLY A 282 26.96 -5.85 -0.95
C GLY A 282 25.96 -6.83 -1.58
N ILE A 283 24.67 -6.50 -1.62
CA ILE A 283 23.61 -7.30 -2.26
C ILE A 283 23.27 -6.71 -3.63
N LYS A 284 22.99 -7.59 -4.59
CA LYS A 284 22.58 -7.20 -5.95
C LYS A 284 21.09 -6.87 -5.99
N VAL A 285 20.77 -5.68 -6.50
CA VAL A 285 19.41 -5.28 -6.85
C VAL A 285 18.91 -6.18 -7.97
N ASN A 286 17.65 -6.62 -7.86
CA ASN A 286 16.92 -7.28 -8.94
C ASN A 286 16.09 -6.23 -9.67
N GLY A 287 16.52 -5.86 -10.87
CA GLY A 287 15.91 -4.78 -11.65
C GLY A 287 14.50 -5.13 -12.11
N ARG A 288 14.20 -6.41 -12.32
CA ARG A 288 12.85 -6.88 -12.66
C ARG A 288 11.90 -6.87 -11.48
N LEU A 289 12.42 -7.13 -10.27
CA LEU A 289 11.64 -7.07 -9.04
C LEU A 289 11.24 -5.64 -8.71
N THR A 290 12.12 -4.67 -8.95
CA THR A 290 11.95 -3.26 -8.56
C THR A 290 11.37 -2.38 -9.67
N VAL A 291 11.08 -2.94 -10.85
CA VAL A 291 10.76 -2.15 -12.05
C VAL A 291 9.51 -1.26 -11.90
N SER A 292 8.50 -1.68 -11.13
CA SER A 292 7.31 -0.84 -10.89
C SER A 292 7.68 0.45 -10.17
N GLU A 293 8.44 0.34 -9.08
CA GLU A 293 8.89 1.47 -8.26
C GLU A 293 9.86 2.37 -9.05
N ASN A 294 10.79 1.77 -9.79
CA ASN A 294 11.75 2.52 -10.59
C ASN A 294 11.07 3.33 -11.72
N ILE A 295 9.98 2.79 -12.31
CA ILE A 295 9.15 3.54 -13.27
C ILE A 295 8.47 4.72 -12.56
N ALA A 296 7.87 4.47 -11.41
CA ALA A 296 7.17 5.49 -10.64
C ALA A 296 8.11 6.63 -10.19
N ASP A 297 9.30 6.30 -9.70
CA ASP A 297 10.35 7.26 -9.36
C ASP A 297 10.80 8.09 -10.56
N ASN A 298 11.07 7.45 -11.70
CA ASN A 298 11.56 8.14 -12.89
C ASN A 298 10.52 9.10 -13.49
N ALA A 299 9.27 8.66 -13.60
CA ALA A 299 8.21 9.45 -14.19
C ALA A 299 7.63 10.50 -13.22
N GLY A 300 7.77 10.29 -11.92
CA GLY A 300 7.30 11.21 -10.88
C GLY A 300 8.24 12.40 -10.63
N MET A 301 9.55 12.20 -10.81
CA MET A 301 10.59 13.23 -10.63
C MET A 301 10.70 14.20 -11.82
#